data_AF-A0A952BX73-F1
#
_entry.id   AF-A0A952BX73-F1
#
_cell.length_a   1.000
_cell.length_b   1.000
_cell.length_c   1.000
_cell.angle_alpha   90.00
_cell.angle_beta   90.00
_cell.angle_gamma   90.00
#
_symmetry.space_group_name_H-M   'P 1'
#
loop_
_entity.id
_entity.type
_entity.pdbx_description
1 polymer ?
#
loop_
_entity_poly.entity_id
_entity_poly.type
_entity_poly.pdbx_seq_one_letter_code
_entity_poly.pdbx_strand_id
1 'polypeptide(L)' 'RNNRCDSKYRVEIHHIEPLSRGGKDTIENLVTLCHDHHKLIHETFFHHQKTSESE' A
#
# COMPACT_ATOMS: atom_id res chain seq x y z
N ARG A 1 -10.27 3.03 -14.31
CA ARG A 1 -9.84 4.30 -13.66
C ARG A 1 -8.57 3.99 -12.87
N ASN A 2 -7.44 4.59 -13.25
CA ASN A 2 -6.13 4.34 -12.66
C ASN A 2 -6.06 5.00 -11.27
N ASN A 3 -6.33 4.24 -10.20
CA ASN A 3 -6.31 4.73 -8.80
C ASN A 3 -4.87 4.87 -8.26
N ARG A 4 -3.95 5.40 -9.07
CA ARG A 4 -2.61 5.76 -8.61
C ARG A 4 -2.68 7.13 -7.96
N CYS A 5 -2.29 7.20 -6.70
CA CYS A 5 -2.02 8.46 -6.05
C CYS A 5 -0.63 8.93 -6.47
N ASP A 6 -0.55 10.03 -7.20
CA ASP A 6 0.72 10.61 -7.65
C ASP A 6 1.36 11.54 -6.59
N SER A 7 0.86 11.52 -5.35
CA SER A 7 1.43 12.33 -4.27
C SER A 7 2.86 11.88 -3.96
N LYS A 8 3.80 12.83 -4.09
CA LYS A 8 5.21 12.64 -3.75
C LYS A 8 5.54 13.14 -2.34
N TYR A 9 4.54 13.63 -1.61
CA TYR A 9 4.73 14.23 -0.28
C TYR A 9 4.44 13.20 0.82
N ARG A 10 5.33 13.14 1.83
CA ARG A 10 5.24 12.21 2.98
C ARG A 10 4.94 10.78 2.54
N VAL A 11 5.79 10.26 1.67
CA VAL A 11 5.74 8.86 1.23
C VAL A 11 6.29 7.98 2.35
N GLU A 12 5.54 6.97 2.73
CA GLU A 12 5.81 6.04 3.82
C GLU A 12 5.86 4.60 3.28
N ILE A 13 6.66 3.76 3.94
CA ILE A 13 6.74 2.33 3.63
C ILE A 13 5.62 1.62 4.38
N HIS A 14 4.88 0.78 3.66
CA HIS A 14 3.79 -0.03 4.21
C HIS A 14 4.03 -1.51 3.91
N HIS A 15 3.82 -2.36 4.90
CA HIS A 15 3.86 -3.82 4.73
C HIS A 15 2.54 -4.35 4.16
N ILE A 16 2.61 -5.06 3.04
CA ILE A 16 1.45 -5.70 2.39
C ILE A 16 0.87 -6.78 3.31
N GLU A 17 1.72 -7.67 3.82
CA GLU A 17 1.41 -8.53 4.95
C GLU A 17 1.87 -7.83 6.25
N PRO A 18 0.96 -7.47 7.16
CA PRO A 18 1.32 -6.79 8.39
C PRO A 18 2.30 -7.61 9.25
N LEU A 19 3.17 -6.92 9.99
CA LEU A 19 4.07 -7.54 10.97
C LEU A 19 3.32 -8.41 11.99
N SER A 20 2.11 -8.01 12.39
CA SER A 20 1.27 -8.77 13.31
C SER A 20 0.82 -10.14 12.77
N ARG A 21 0.95 -10.37 11.46
CA ARG A 21 0.68 -11.65 10.79
C ARG A 21 1.95 -12.38 10.34
N GLY A 22 3.13 -11.86 10.68
CA GLY A 22 4.41 -12.46 10.31
C GLY A 22 5.00 -11.95 8.98
N GLY A 23 4.47 -10.85 8.44
CA GLY A 23 5.05 -10.21 7.26
C GLY A 23 6.50 -9.79 7.49
N LYS A 24 7.34 -9.95 6.45
CA LYS A 24 8.78 -9.72 6.52
C LYS A 24 9.18 -8.36 5.93
N ASP A 25 10.36 -7.88 6.29
CA ASP A 25 10.97 -6.68 5.71
C ASP A 25 11.65 -6.98 4.36
N THR A 26 10.95 -7.64 3.45
CA THR A 26 11.45 -7.93 2.10
C THR A 26 10.86 -6.95 1.09
N ILE A 27 11.60 -6.62 0.04
CA ILE A 27 11.15 -5.64 -0.98
C ILE A 27 9.78 -6.05 -1.57
N GLU A 28 9.53 -7.35 -1.70
CA GLU A 28 8.28 -7.91 -2.22
C GLU A 28 7.09 -7.70 -1.29
N ASN A 29 7.33 -7.53 0.02
CA ASN A 29 6.30 -7.29 1.02
C ASN A 29 6.13 -5.80 1.36
N LEU A 30 6.89 -4.91 0.72
CA LEU A 30 6.85 -3.47 0.98
C LEU A 30 6.26 -2.72 -0.21
N VAL A 31 5.42 -1.73 0.07
CA VAL A 31 4.90 -0.78 -0.91
C VAL A 31 5.01 0.63 -0.37
N THR A 32 5.22 1.61 -1.26
CA THR A 32 5.22 3.02 -0.89
C THR A 32 3.83 3.62 -1.04
N LEU A 33 3.34 4.29 0.01
CA LEU A 33 2.07 5.00 0.01
C LEU A 33 2.28 6.43 0.51
N CYS A 34 1.42 7.38 0.11
CA CYS A 34 1.41 8.65 0.80
C CYS A 34 0.80 8.48 2.20
N HIS A 35 1.15 9.38 3.11
CA HIS A 35 0.68 9.38 4.50
C HIS A 35 -0.84 9.17 4.64
N ASP A 36 -1.64 9.87 3.83
CA ASP A 36 -3.12 9.79 3.94
C ASP A 36 -3.64 8.40 3.55
N HIS A 37 -3.08 7.79 2.51
CA HIS A 37 -3.45 6.42 2.11
C HIS A 37 -2.93 5.38 3.10
N HIS A 38 -1.73 5.58 3.64
CA HIS A 38 -1.17 4.70 4.66
C HIS A 38 -2.05 4.69 5.91
N LYS A 39 -2.44 5.88 6.38
CA LYS A 39 -3.38 6.06 7.49
C LYS A 39 -4.73 5.41 7.19
N LEU A 40 -5.30 5.65 6.01
CA LEU A 40 -6.59 5.08 5.64
C LEU A 40 -6.60 3.54 5.70
N ILE A 41 -5.53 2.88 5.23
CA ILE A 41 -5.41 1.41 5.25
C ILE A 41 -5.32 0.86 6.69
N HIS A 42 -4.70 1.61 7.61
CA HIS A 42 -4.63 1.20 9.01
C HIS A 42 -5.94 1.49 9.78
N GLU A 43 -6.68 2.52 9.39
CA GLU A 43 -7.97 2.88 10.02
C GLU A 43 -9.15 2.08 9.48
N THR A 44 -9.09 1.70 8.21
CA THR A 44 -10.15 0.98 7.50
C THR A 44 -9.47 -0.13 6.71
N PHE A 45 -9.90 -1.38 6.82
CA PHE A 45 -9.33 -2.53 6.07
C PHE A 45 -9.57 -2.41 4.54
N PHE A 46 -9.12 -1.33 3.91
CA PHE A 46 -9.31 -1.02 2.50
C PHE A 46 -8.26 -1.78 1.70
N HIS A 47 -8.62 -2.99 1.28
CA HIS A 47 -7.85 -3.75 0.29
C HIS A 47 -8.24 -3.32 -1.12
N HIS A 48 -7.40 -2.52 -1.78
CA HIS A 48 -7.54 -2.25 -3.20
C HIS A 48 -7.10 -3.48 -4.00
N GLN A 49 -8.05 -4.16 -4.62
CA GLN A 49 -7.78 -5.29 -5.50
C GLN A 49 -7.15 -4.81 -6.82
N LYS A 50 -6.04 -5.43 -7.22
CA LYS A 50 -5.38 -5.21 -8.52
C LYS A 50 -6.28 -5.75 -9.64
N THR A 51 -6.72 -4.91 -10.56
CA THR A 51 -7.16 -5.36 -11.88
C THR A 51 -5.94 -5.36 -12.81
N SER A 52 -5.58 -6.53 -13.31
CA SER A 52 -4.62 -6.71 -14.40
C SER A 52 -5.18 -6.09 -15.68
N GLU A 53 -4.63 -4.97 -16.12
CA GLU A 53 -4.80 -4.49 -17.50
C GLU A 53 -3.50 -4.79 -18.25
N SER A 54 -3.64 -5.72 -19.19
CA SER A 54 -2.67 -6.06 -20.22
C SER A 54 -2.95 -5.17 -21.42
N GLU A 55 -1.98 -4.33 -21.79
CA GLU A 55 -1.79 -3.80 -23.15
C GLU A 55 -0.30 -3.66 -23.42
#